data_AF-A0A8H8MNL1-F1
#
_entry.id   AF-A0A8H8MNL1-F1
#
_cell.length_a   1.000
_cell.length_b   1.000
_cell.length_c   1.000
_cell.angle_alpha   90.00
_cell.angle_beta   90.00
_cell.angle_gamma   90.00
#
_symmetry.space_group_name_H-M   'P 1'
#
loop_
_entity.id
_entity.type
_entity.pdbx_description
1 polymer ?
#
loop_
_entity_poly.entity_id
_entity_poly.type
_entity_poly.pdbx_seq_one_letter_code
_entity_poly.pdbx_strand_id
1 'polypeptide(L)'
;MPFTHLAHRAIRPISDVAKPDYYRMNPKIPDIANIQGDAVFIFPKRAEEFIFFRIADKVKFKEDLKNFDPTSALDVLRNLKAIEKYKANKSDSTLYTKADTIEQRQIAFSKSGLDELGVRTTSTGDKRFEKTGMRADKDYLGDQSRWDSMFDQLNHLHGVIMLAAHDLDKCTRAKDRTINHFGSSIEIVGIIDGTAREKPLDKHEHFGYLDGVSQPAMREVIDPHPGQIQVDPGVIIMGYPGDPVPNRPNWTKDGTMLVFRKLEQDVIGFERYVAKNGPRWKEFVPKDYTGRDLNKKEAEDLFSARFFGRWKSGAPLPRCPVFDDTKMAGDPKENNNFDYTVPGQTAPSDLHCPFTAHIRKTAPRNLMPYIDKKYLESGSIVRAGIPYGPEVTEEERESYDPSDRYYRSPRGLLFVCYASSLDEGFVRQSVQYGNNDFFPVTSLMPKVHGQDPIIGGPPARDSDQAPREVKVVDGYHAKFHDDTHVNLRLVDADGSKVEVSGLAKVTQSGAQPPPGADNPFWVTSRGGEYFFVPSISTLRAWAIGEVSTE
;
A
#
# COMPACT_ATOMS: atom_id res chain seq x y z
N MET A 1 26.33 12.61 16.54
CA MET A 1 25.07 13.00 17.21
C MET A 1 23.94 12.18 16.61
N PRO A 2 22.95 11.72 17.40
CA PRO A 2 21.76 11.10 16.83
C PRO A 2 21.02 12.13 15.97
N PHE A 3 20.62 11.70 14.78
CA PHE A 3 20.00 12.49 13.73
C PHE A 3 18.59 12.95 14.15
N THR A 4 18.38 14.24 14.47
CA THR A 4 17.10 14.76 15.01
C THR A 4 15.98 14.77 13.98
N HIS A 5 16.28 15.06 12.70
CA HIS A 5 15.24 15.08 11.67
C HIS A 5 14.92 13.68 11.14
N LEU A 6 15.92 12.80 11.05
CA LEU A 6 15.70 11.40 10.67
C LEU A 6 14.99 10.61 11.76
N ALA A 7 15.11 11.02 13.02
CA ALA A 7 14.38 10.40 14.13
C ALA A 7 12.85 10.38 13.93
N HIS A 8 12.29 11.31 13.13
CA HIS A 8 10.85 11.36 12.86
C HIS A 8 10.40 10.55 11.64
N ARG A 9 11.32 9.95 10.88
CA ARG A 9 10.96 9.06 9.76
C ARG A 9 10.60 7.67 10.28
N ALA A 10 9.67 7.02 9.61
CA ALA A 10 9.38 5.59 9.83
C ALA A 10 10.58 4.71 9.44
N ILE A 11 11.32 5.09 8.40
CA ILE A 11 12.55 4.41 7.99
C ILE A 11 13.76 5.21 8.43
N ARG A 12 14.50 4.67 9.42
CA ARG A 12 15.73 5.24 9.97
C ARG A 12 16.92 4.36 9.58
N PRO A 13 17.82 4.82 8.71
CA PRO A 13 19.01 4.06 8.36
C PRO A 13 19.91 3.85 9.59
N ILE A 14 20.46 2.64 9.76
CA ILE A 14 21.53 2.39 10.74
C ILE A 14 22.77 3.19 10.34
N SER A 15 23.49 3.78 11.29
CA SER A 15 24.62 4.68 10.99
C SER A 15 25.73 4.00 10.19
N ASP A 16 25.98 2.72 10.46
CA ASP A 16 27.09 1.95 9.91
C ASP A 16 26.82 1.41 8.50
N VAL A 17 25.57 1.35 8.06
CA VAL A 17 25.21 0.84 6.72
C VAL A 17 25.80 1.68 5.59
N ALA A 18 26.21 2.92 5.88
CA ALA A 18 26.89 3.80 4.94
C ALA A 18 28.38 3.47 4.72
N LYS A 19 28.98 2.61 5.56
CA LYS A 19 30.41 2.26 5.47
C LYS A 19 30.60 1.25 4.33
N PRO A 20 31.52 1.49 3.38
CA PRO A 20 31.71 0.61 2.21
C PRO A 20 32.02 -0.86 2.55
N ASP A 21 32.59 -1.14 3.72
CA ASP A 21 32.92 -2.52 4.11
C ASP A 21 31.81 -3.20 4.92
N TYR A 22 30.77 -2.49 5.32
CA TYR A 22 29.71 -3.03 6.18
C TYR A 22 28.98 -4.22 5.53
N TYR A 23 28.62 -4.11 4.25
CA TYR A 23 27.99 -5.19 3.51
C TYR A 23 28.98 -6.28 3.07
N ARG A 24 30.25 -5.93 2.83
CA ARG A 24 31.30 -6.94 2.56
C ARG A 24 31.53 -7.86 3.76
N MET A 25 31.43 -7.31 4.97
CA MET A 25 31.57 -8.06 6.21
C MET A 25 30.29 -8.84 6.60
N ASN A 26 29.14 -8.53 6.00
CA ASN A 26 27.87 -9.19 6.27
C ASN A 26 27.13 -9.51 4.95
N PRO A 27 27.39 -10.66 4.30
CA PRO A 27 26.79 -10.98 3.00
C PRO A 27 25.27 -11.25 3.06
N LYS A 28 24.66 -11.22 4.26
CA LYS A 28 23.23 -11.42 4.48
C LYS A 28 22.42 -10.12 4.38
N ILE A 29 23.08 -8.97 4.21
CA ILE A 29 22.42 -7.67 4.05
C ILE A 29 22.61 -7.11 2.64
N PRO A 30 21.66 -6.29 2.15
CA PRO A 30 21.74 -5.74 0.81
C PRO A 30 22.83 -4.68 0.62
N ASP A 31 23.50 -4.68 -0.54
CA ASP A 31 24.42 -3.61 -0.92
C ASP A 31 23.63 -2.37 -1.35
N ILE A 32 23.49 -1.40 -0.44
CA ILE A 32 22.73 -0.17 -0.67
C ILE A 32 23.30 0.71 -1.80
N ALA A 33 24.55 0.49 -2.23
CA ALA A 33 25.10 1.19 -3.39
C ALA A 33 24.63 0.58 -4.72
N ASN A 34 24.18 -0.68 -4.70
CA ASN A 34 23.72 -1.40 -5.90
C ASN A 34 22.19 -1.43 -6.06
N ILE A 35 21.43 -0.93 -5.10
CA ILE A 35 19.97 -0.97 -5.08
C ILE A 35 19.40 0.40 -5.41
N GLN A 36 18.38 0.47 -6.28
CA GLN A 36 17.66 1.72 -6.52
C GLN A 36 16.89 2.16 -5.26
N GLY A 37 17.02 3.43 -4.88
CA GLY A 37 16.87 3.85 -3.49
C GLY A 37 15.46 3.97 -2.94
N ASP A 38 14.43 4.02 -3.78
CA ASP A 38 13.05 4.21 -3.32
C ASP A 38 12.52 2.99 -2.56
N ALA A 39 12.99 1.79 -2.92
CA ALA A 39 12.62 0.52 -2.27
C ALA A 39 13.17 0.35 -0.84
N VAL A 40 14.27 1.03 -0.50
CA VAL A 40 14.98 0.84 0.77
C VAL A 40 14.72 2.01 1.72
N PHE A 41 14.99 3.24 1.28
CA PHE A 41 14.91 4.42 2.15
C PHE A 41 13.81 5.40 1.77
N ILE A 42 13.12 5.17 0.65
CA ILE A 42 12.07 6.03 0.08
C ILE A 42 12.60 7.43 -0.28
N PHE A 43 12.39 7.83 -1.53
CA PHE A 43 12.76 9.15 -2.01
C PHE A 43 12.11 10.25 -1.15
N PRO A 44 12.89 11.16 -0.52
CA PRO A 44 12.32 12.38 0.02
C PRO A 44 11.69 13.20 -1.11
N LYS A 45 10.37 13.39 -1.06
CA LYS A 45 9.60 13.99 -2.15
C LYS A 45 8.43 14.83 -1.64
N ARG A 46 8.06 15.83 -2.45
CA ARG A 46 6.77 16.54 -2.41
C ARG A 46 6.06 16.49 -3.77
N ALA A 47 6.78 16.18 -4.83
CA ALA A 47 6.24 15.93 -6.15
C ALA A 47 6.92 14.70 -6.73
N GLU A 48 6.18 13.94 -7.51
CA GLU A 48 6.68 12.79 -8.25
C GLU A 48 5.97 12.66 -9.58
N GLU A 49 6.72 12.35 -10.63
CA GLU A 49 6.18 12.09 -11.96
C GLU A 49 6.56 10.68 -12.41
N PHE A 50 5.58 9.99 -13.00
CA PHE A 50 5.67 8.64 -13.51
C PHE A 50 5.56 8.68 -15.03
N ILE A 51 6.65 8.36 -15.72
CA ILE A 51 6.69 8.26 -17.19
C ILE A 51 6.52 6.78 -17.54
N PHE A 52 5.32 6.40 -17.99
CA PHE A 52 5.04 5.07 -18.48
C PHE A 52 5.38 4.98 -19.96
N PHE A 53 6.15 3.97 -20.33
CA PHE A 53 6.73 3.90 -21.67
C PHE A 53 6.70 2.51 -22.29
N ARG A 54 6.77 2.52 -23.62
CA ARG A 54 7.14 1.39 -24.47
C ARG A 54 8.54 1.62 -25.01
N ILE A 55 9.29 0.55 -25.20
CA ILE A 55 10.59 0.61 -25.88
C ILE A 55 10.29 0.63 -27.38
N ALA A 56 10.69 1.71 -28.06
CA ALA A 56 10.45 1.93 -29.49
C ALA A 56 11.64 1.49 -30.35
N ASP A 57 12.86 1.73 -29.85
CA ASP A 57 14.11 1.25 -30.47
C ASP A 57 14.99 0.64 -29.38
N LYS A 58 15.07 -0.69 -29.38
CA LYS A 58 15.84 -1.47 -28.40
C LYS A 58 17.32 -1.11 -28.37
N VAL A 59 17.95 -0.89 -29.53
CA VAL A 59 19.39 -0.63 -29.62
C VAL A 59 19.68 0.75 -29.04
N LYS A 60 18.90 1.75 -29.48
CA LYS A 60 19.01 3.11 -28.94
C LYS A 60 18.68 3.16 -27.45
N PHE A 61 17.66 2.42 -27.01
CA PHE A 61 17.27 2.38 -25.59
C PHE A 61 18.40 1.88 -24.71
N LYS A 62 19.13 0.86 -25.15
CA LYS A 62 20.30 0.35 -24.40
C LYS A 62 21.43 1.38 -24.32
N GLU A 63 21.70 2.11 -25.40
CA GLU A 63 22.68 3.20 -25.40
C GLU A 63 22.25 4.36 -24.47
N ASP A 64 20.97 4.74 -24.50
CA ASP A 64 20.44 5.77 -23.60
C ASP A 64 20.48 5.28 -22.14
N LEU A 65 20.17 4.00 -21.88
CA LEU A 65 20.21 3.39 -20.56
C LEU A 65 21.63 3.39 -19.97
N LYS A 66 22.67 3.25 -20.81
CA LYS A 66 24.08 3.33 -20.39
C LYS A 66 24.40 4.65 -19.71
N ASN A 67 23.75 5.73 -20.15
CA ASN A 67 23.94 7.09 -19.64
C ASN A 67 22.83 7.52 -18.66
N PHE A 68 21.85 6.67 -18.38
CA PHE A 68 20.85 6.90 -17.34
C PHE A 68 21.44 6.62 -15.96
N ASP A 69 21.27 7.52 -15.00
CA ASP A 69 21.87 7.41 -13.66
C ASP A 69 20.79 7.24 -12.57
N PRO A 70 20.36 6.00 -12.26
CA PRO A 70 19.37 5.77 -11.20
C PRO A 70 19.95 6.12 -9.82
N THR A 71 19.11 6.70 -8.96
CA THR A 71 19.50 7.07 -7.59
C THR A 71 19.60 5.82 -6.72
N SER A 72 20.80 5.51 -6.21
CA SER A 72 21.01 4.37 -5.31
C SER A 72 20.44 4.62 -3.90
N ALA A 73 20.23 3.58 -3.11
CA ALA A 73 19.87 3.72 -1.69
C ALA A 73 20.98 4.45 -0.90
N LEU A 74 22.25 4.29 -1.27
CA LEU A 74 23.34 5.07 -0.72
C LEU A 74 23.21 6.58 -1.03
N ASP A 75 22.78 6.93 -2.24
CA ASP A 75 22.54 8.33 -2.61
C ASP A 75 21.34 8.92 -1.89
N VAL A 76 20.26 8.14 -1.72
CA VAL A 76 19.12 8.56 -0.88
C VAL A 76 19.59 8.82 0.55
N LEU A 77 20.42 7.95 1.13
CA LEU A 77 21.00 8.17 2.46
C LEU A 77 21.82 9.46 2.54
N ARG A 78 22.63 9.76 1.51
CA ARG A 78 23.39 11.01 1.41
C ARG A 78 22.47 12.22 1.30
N ASN A 79 21.41 12.13 0.50
CA ASN A 79 20.39 13.16 0.33
C ASN A 79 19.66 13.45 1.65
N LEU A 80 19.28 12.41 2.39
CA LEU A 80 18.66 12.51 3.71
C LEU A 80 19.56 13.25 4.71
N LYS A 81 20.85 12.91 4.75
CA LYS A 81 21.84 13.62 5.57
C LYS A 81 22.02 15.08 5.15
N ALA A 82 21.96 15.39 3.86
CA ALA A 82 22.04 16.75 3.35
C ALA A 82 20.80 17.59 3.77
N ILE A 83 19.60 17.04 3.61
CA ILE A 83 18.33 17.67 4.05
C ILE A 83 18.36 17.95 5.55
N GLU A 84 18.87 17.02 6.35
CA GLU A 84 18.98 17.22 7.79
C GLU A 84 19.96 18.33 8.16
N LYS A 85 21.16 18.33 7.57
CA LYS A 85 22.15 19.41 7.79
C LYS A 85 21.58 20.78 7.44
N TYR A 86 20.83 20.86 6.35
CA TYR A 86 20.11 22.07 5.95
C TYR A 86 19.06 22.48 7.00
N LYS A 87 18.21 21.55 7.45
CA LYS A 87 17.17 21.85 8.46
C LYS A 87 17.75 22.29 9.80
N ALA A 88 18.92 21.79 10.17
CA ALA A 88 19.64 22.21 11.37
C ALA A 88 20.28 23.60 11.24
N ASN A 89 20.67 24.01 10.03
CA ASN A 89 21.42 25.26 9.77
C ASN A 89 20.76 26.09 8.66
N LYS A 90 19.51 26.53 8.87
CA LYS A 90 18.72 27.25 7.86
C LYS A 90 19.35 28.57 7.38
N SER A 91 20.31 29.12 8.12
CA SER A 91 21.03 30.36 7.78
C SER A 91 22.16 30.17 6.77
N ASP A 92 22.59 28.93 6.50
CA ASP A 92 23.63 28.63 5.51
C ASP A 92 23.01 28.43 4.11
N SER A 93 23.17 29.44 3.26
CA SER A 93 22.63 29.44 1.89
C SER A 93 23.26 28.38 0.99
N THR A 94 24.46 27.88 1.29
CA THR A 94 25.11 26.83 0.48
C THR A 94 24.46 25.47 0.70
N LEU A 95 23.99 25.20 1.93
CA LEU A 95 23.21 24.00 2.25
C LEU A 95 21.79 24.08 1.68
N TYR A 96 21.22 25.28 1.61
CA TYR A 96 19.93 25.52 0.95
C TYR A 96 20.00 25.05 -0.51
N THR A 97 20.95 25.55 -1.30
CA THR A 97 21.08 25.18 -2.71
C THR A 97 21.22 23.67 -2.89
N LYS A 98 22.01 22.99 -2.05
CA LYS A 98 22.21 21.54 -2.17
C LYS A 98 20.97 20.71 -1.82
N ALA A 99 20.20 21.09 -0.81
CA ALA A 99 18.95 20.40 -0.45
C ALA A 99 17.83 20.71 -1.46
N ASP A 100 17.84 21.93 -1.99
CA ASP A 100 16.88 22.48 -2.95
C ASP A 100 17.15 22.02 -4.40
N THR A 101 18.22 21.25 -4.67
CA THR A 101 18.51 20.66 -6.00
C THR A 101 18.39 19.13 -6.01
N ILE A 102 17.87 18.52 -4.95
CA ILE A 102 17.73 17.06 -4.90
C ILE A 102 16.65 16.63 -5.88
N GLU A 103 17.08 15.89 -6.90
CA GLU A 103 16.26 15.18 -7.87
C GLU A 103 16.65 13.71 -7.82
N GLN A 104 15.67 12.82 -7.77
CA GLN A 104 15.89 11.39 -7.62
C GLN A 104 15.14 10.65 -8.72
N ARG A 105 15.74 9.57 -9.21
CA ARG A 105 15.20 8.83 -10.35
C ARG A 105 15.36 7.33 -10.18
N GLN A 106 14.36 6.58 -10.63
CA GLN A 106 14.32 5.13 -10.65
C GLN A 106 13.72 4.66 -11.97
N ILE A 107 14.14 3.49 -12.45
CA ILE A 107 13.54 2.83 -13.62
C ILE A 107 13.16 1.39 -13.27
N ALA A 108 11.97 0.96 -13.70
CA ALA A 108 11.46 -0.37 -13.50
C ALA A 108 10.81 -0.89 -14.79
N PHE A 109 10.80 -2.22 -14.98
CA PHE A 109 10.37 -2.87 -16.21
C PHE A 109 9.24 -3.86 -15.94
N SER A 110 8.20 -3.84 -16.77
CA SER A 110 7.20 -4.89 -16.78
C SER A 110 7.79 -6.16 -17.38
N LYS A 111 7.07 -7.28 -17.30
CA LYS A 111 7.49 -8.52 -17.96
C LYS A 111 7.65 -8.34 -19.49
N SER A 112 6.73 -7.63 -20.14
CA SER A 112 6.83 -7.36 -21.58
C SER A 112 8.01 -6.43 -21.92
N GLY A 113 8.39 -5.52 -21.02
CA GLY A 113 9.60 -4.71 -21.19
C GLY A 113 10.89 -5.51 -21.09
N LEU A 114 10.96 -6.44 -20.13
CA LEU A 114 12.08 -7.39 -20.05
C LEU A 114 12.18 -8.23 -21.33
N ASP A 115 11.03 -8.65 -21.86
CA ASP A 115 10.99 -9.39 -23.13
C ASP A 115 11.50 -8.55 -24.29
N GLU A 116 11.10 -7.29 -24.40
CA GLU A 116 11.57 -6.38 -25.45
C GLU A 116 13.09 -6.12 -25.34
N LEU A 117 13.61 -5.97 -24.11
CA LEU A 117 15.06 -5.84 -23.86
C LEU A 117 15.87 -7.09 -24.24
N GLY A 118 15.22 -8.22 -24.47
CA GLY A 118 15.87 -9.49 -24.78
C GLY A 118 16.33 -10.26 -23.54
N VAL A 119 15.77 -9.95 -22.38
CA VAL A 119 15.96 -10.70 -21.13
C VAL A 119 15.00 -11.92 -21.09
N ARG A 120 14.59 -12.41 -22.27
CA ARG A 120 13.51 -13.39 -22.47
C ARG A 120 13.81 -14.78 -21.90
N THR A 121 15.08 -15.13 -21.72
CA THR A 121 15.51 -16.49 -21.37
C THR A 121 15.69 -16.71 -19.88
N THR A 122 15.47 -15.70 -19.03
CA THR A 122 15.69 -15.82 -17.60
C THR A 122 14.47 -15.34 -16.83
N SER A 123 13.80 -16.26 -16.12
CA SER A 123 12.68 -15.97 -15.23
C SER A 123 13.16 -15.19 -14.00
N THR A 124 12.44 -14.17 -13.54
CA THR A 124 12.68 -13.53 -12.22
C THR A 124 12.48 -14.50 -11.04
N GLY A 125 11.84 -15.65 -11.29
CA GLY A 125 11.38 -16.62 -10.30
C GLY A 125 9.99 -16.29 -9.71
N ASP A 126 9.48 -15.07 -9.88
CA ASP A 126 8.15 -14.69 -9.40
C ASP A 126 7.05 -15.12 -10.39
N LYS A 127 6.32 -16.17 -10.03
CA LYS A 127 5.35 -16.80 -10.94
C LYS A 127 4.26 -15.84 -11.42
N ARG A 128 3.83 -14.88 -10.60
CA ARG A 128 2.78 -13.92 -10.99
C ARG A 128 3.32 -12.95 -12.02
N PHE A 129 4.48 -12.36 -11.74
CA PHE A 129 5.14 -11.44 -12.66
C PHE A 129 5.43 -12.09 -14.03
N GLU A 130 5.84 -13.35 -14.04
CA GLU A 130 6.14 -14.08 -15.28
C GLU A 130 4.90 -14.43 -16.11
N LYS A 131 3.76 -14.69 -15.46
CA LYS A 131 2.56 -15.22 -16.13
C LYS A 131 1.55 -14.15 -16.52
N THR A 132 1.41 -13.12 -15.69
CA THR A 132 0.28 -12.20 -15.74
C THR A 132 0.74 -10.78 -15.40
N GLY A 133 0.64 -9.87 -16.38
CA GLY A 133 0.60 -8.44 -16.06
C GLY A 133 -0.63 -8.12 -15.22
N MET A 134 -0.61 -7.03 -14.47
CA MET A 134 -1.66 -6.68 -13.51
C MET A 134 -3.03 -6.59 -14.18
N ARG A 135 -3.09 -6.21 -15.46
CA ARG A 135 -4.35 -6.16 -16.21
C ARG A 135 -5.06 -7.51 -16.28
N ALA A 136 -4.32 -8.63 -16.36
CA ALA A 136 -4.91 -9.97 -16.32
C ALA A 136 -5.43 -10.32 -14.91
N ASP A 137 -4.85 -9.72 -13.87
CA ASP A 137 -5.24 -9.89 -12.46
C ASP A 137 -6.37 -8.95 -12.02
N LYS A 138 -6.86 -8.07 -12.88
CA LYS A 138 -7.86 -7.05 -12.55
C LYS A 138 -9.01 -7.60 -11.68
N ASP A 139 -9.70 -8.63 -12.17
CA ASP A 139 -10.86 -9.19 -11.47
C ASP A 139 -10.45 -9.94 -10.20
N TYR A 140 -9.29 -10.60 -10.21
CA TYR A 140 -8.73 -11.29 -9.05
C TYR A 140 -8.36 -10.31 -7.92
N LEU A 141 -7.94 -9.10 -8.25
CA LEU A 141 -7.67 -8.02 -7.30
C LEU A 141 -8.96 -7.37 -6.76
N GLY A 142 -10.14 -7.73 -7.29
CA GLY A 142 -11.42 -7.15 -6.91
C GLY A 142 -11.77 -5.85 -7.65
N ASP A 143 -11.07 -5.54 -8.75
CA ASP A 143 -11.29 -4.31 -9.50
C ASP A 143 -12.49 -4.44 -10.45
N GLN A 144 -13.59 -3.77 -10.14
CA GLN A 144 -14.80 -3.81 -10.98
C GLN A 144 -14.97 -2.58 -11.88
N SER A 145 -14.22 -1.51 -11.62
CA SER A 145 -14.29 -0.25 -12.36
C SER A 145 -13.60 -0.31 -13.72
N ARG A 146 -13.89 0.69 -14.55
CA ARG A 146 -13.13 0.95 -15.77
C ARG A 146 -11.76 1.52 -15.40
N TRP A 147 -10.71 0.85 -15.88
CA TRP A 147 -9.33 1.33 -15.80
C TRP A 147 -9.06 2.40 -16.87
N ASP A 148 -8.07 3.25 -16.60
CA ASP A 148 -7.58 4.20 -17.60
C ASP A 148 -7.00 3.43 -18.80
N SER A 149 -7.17 3.97 -20.00
CA SER A 149 -6.84 3.28 -21.26
C SER A 149 -5.39 2.82 -21.37
N MET A 150 -4.46 3.51 -20.70
CA MET A 150 -3.05 3.15 -20.65
C MET A 150 -2.76 1.86 -19.87
N PHE A 151 -3.63 1.50 -18.92
CA PHE A 151 -3.52 0.27 -18.11
C PHE A 151 -4.48 -0.82 -18.57
N ASP A 152 -5.53 -0.48 -19.33
CA ASP A 152 -6.59 -1.40 -19.77
C ASP A 152 -6.21 -2.22 -21.02
N GLN A 153 -4.91 -2.55 -21.18
CA GLN A 153 -4.38 -3.33 -22.30
C GLN A 153 -3.31 -4.32 -21.82
N LEU A 154 -3.41 -5.57 -22.25
CA LEU A 154 -2.42 -6.60 -21.89
C LEU A 154 -1.07 -6.32 -22.55
N ASN A 155 0.01 -6.48 -21.77
CA ASN A 155 1.41 -6.39 -22.23
C ASN A 155 1.77 -5.05 -22.91
N HIS A 156 0.97 -4.01 -22.68
CA HIS A 156 1.11 -2.74 -23.39
C HIS A 156 2.24 -1.87 -22.83
N LEU A 157 2.46 -1.86 -21.51
CA LEU A 157 3.52 -1.08 -20.87
C LEU A 157 4.82 -1.88 -20.82
N HIS A 158 5.96 -1.29 -21.18
CA HIS A 158 7.27 -1.94 -21.04
C HIS A 158 8.00 -1.49 -19.75
N GLY A 159 7.73 -0.29 -19.26
CA GLY A 159 8.36 0.17 -18.04
C GLY A 159 7.78 1.48 -17.53
N VAL A 160 8.33 1.90 -16.39
CA VAL A 160 8.06 3.18 -15.76
C VAL A 160 9.37 3.80 -15.29
N ILE A 161 9.54 5.11 -15.57
CA ILE A 161 10.58 5.94 -14.97
C ILE A 161 9.90 6.82 -13.93
N MET A 162 10.37 6.75 -12.69
CA MET A 162 9.88 7.56 -11.58
C MET A 162 10.87 8.68 -11.31
N LEU A 163 10.36 9.90 -11.14
CA LEU A 163 11.15 11.10 -10.89
C LEU A 163 10.57 11.79 -9.67
N ALA A 164 11.39 12.05 -8.67
CA ALA A 164 10.95 12.63 -7.41
C ALA A 164 11.78 13.86 -7.05
N ALA A 165 11.09 14.92 -6.62
CA ALA A 165 11.68 16.17 -6.17
C ALA A 165 10.90 16.76 -4.99
N HIS A 166 11.46 17.79 -4.35
CA HIS A 166 10.78 18.52 -3.26
C HIS A 166 9.82 19.60 -3.76
N ASP A 167 9.69 19.78 -5.07
CA ASP A 167 8.87 20.80 -5.73
C ASP A 167 8.42 20.31 -7.12
N LEU A 168 7.21 20.68 -7.53
CA LEU A 168 6.60 20.22 -8.78
C LEU A 168 7.31 20.76 -10.01
N ASP A 169 7.70 22.03 -10.02
CA ASP A 169 8.36 22.65 -11.17
C ASP A 169 9.75 22.05 -11.43
N LYS A 170 10.48 21.68 -10.36
CA LYS A 170 11.72 20.90 -10.48
C LYS A 170 11.47 19.47 -10.97
N CYS A 171 10.42 18.83 -10.49
CA CYS A 171 10.02 17.50 -10.95
C CYS A 171 9.72 17.50 -12.46
N THR A 172 8.91 18.47 -12.91
CA THR A 172 8.58 18.70 -14.32
C THR A 172 9.82 18.89 -15.18
N ARG A 173 10.78 19.73 -14.74
CA ARG A 173 12.05 19.89 -15.46
C ARG A 173 12.87 18.60 -15.53
N ALA A 174 12.87 17.80 -14.47
CA ALA A 174 13.55 16.52 -14.46
C ALA A 174 12.89 15.53 -15.43
N LYS A 175 11.56 15.53 -15.53
CA LYS A 175 10.82 14.78 -16.55
C LYS A 175 11.18 15.22 -17.95
N ASP A 176 11.14 16.51 -18.24
CA ASP A 176 11.43 17.01 -19.60
C ASP A 176 12.86 16.62 -20.03
N ARG A 177 13.84 16.71 -19.13
CA ARG A 177 15.20 16.22 -19.38
C ARG A 177 15.25 14.71 -19.61
N THR A 178 14.48 13.94 -18.86
CA THR A 178 14.41 12.47 -18.98
C THR A 178 13.75 12.06 -20.28
N ILE A 179 12.65 12.71 -20.69
CA ILE A 179 11.99 12.51 -21.98
C ILE A 179 12.97 12.83 -23.11
N ASN A 180 13.71 13.95 -23.03
CA ASN A 180 14.71 14.31 -24.02
C ASN A 180 15.89 13.33 -24.06
N HIS A 181 16.30 12.78 -22.91
CA HIS A 181 17.38 11.80 -22.79
C HIS A 181 17.08 10.52 -23.56
N PHE A 182 15.90 9.93 -23.35
CA PHE A 182 15.50 8.73 -24.09
C PHE A 182 15.01 9.06 -25.52
N GLY A 183 14.37 10.21 -25.70
CA GLY A 183 13.89 10.67 -27.01
C GLY A 183 13.13 9.58 -27.76
N SER A 184 13.59 9.27 -28.97
CA SER A 184 12.97 8.24 -29.83
C SER A 184 13.27 6.78 -29.44
N SER A 185 14.04 6.52 -28.38
CA SER A 185 14.23 5.14 -27.91
C SER A 185 13.01 4.59 -27.15
N ILE A 186 12.16 5.49 -26.67
CA ILE A 186 10.90 5.16 -26.02
C ILE A 186 9.71 5.84 -26.71
N GLU A 187 8.56 5.20 -26.61
CA GLU A 187 7.25 5.80 -26.85
C GLU A 187 6.60 6.05 -25.48
N ILE A 188 6.17 7.29 -25.22
CA ILE A 188 5.46 7.62 -23.98
C ILE A 188 4.02 7.17 -24.11
N VAL A 189 3.61 6.22 -23.26
CA VAL A 189 2.23 5.74 -23.20
C VAL A 189 1.37 6.66 -22.34
N GLY A 190 1.93 7.17 -21.24
CA GLY A 190 1.23 8.09 -20.35
C GLY A 190 2.16 8.67 -19.30
N ILE A 191 1.78 9.84 -18.81
CA ILE A 191 2.46 10.51 -17.69
C ILE A 191 1.42 10.75 -16.62
N ILE A 192 1.76 10.41 -15.38
CA ILE A 192 0.93 10.69 -14.21
C ILE A 192 1.80 11.43 -13.20
N ASP A 193 1.31 12.56 -12.70
CA ASP A 193 1.95 13.33 -11.63
C ASP A 193 1.20 13.14 -10.30
N GLY A 194 1.98 13.19 -9.22
CA GLY A 194 1.48 13.22 -7.86
C GLY A 194 2.17 14.31 -7.06
N THR A 195 1.43 14.92 -6.15
CA THR A 195 1.91 15.98 -5.28
C THR A 195 1.45 15.73 -3.84
N ALA A 196 2.34 16.01 -2.90
CA ALA A 196 1.95 16.16 -1.52
C ALA A 196 0.91 17.29 -1.43
N ARG A 197 -0.15 17.06 -0.66
CA ARG A 197 -1.19 18.06 -0.42
C ARG A 197 -0.61 19.34 0.20
N GLU A 198 -1.40 20.40 0.19
CA GLU A 198 -0.98 21.64 0.84
C GLU A 198 -0.97 21.52 2.36
N LYS A 199 -0.09 22.30 3.01
CA LYS A 199 -0.03 22.35 4.47
C LYS A 199 -1.36 22.83 5.05
N PRO A 200 -1.80 22.27 6.20
CA PRO A 200 -1.08 21.33 7.07
C PRO A 200 -1.24 19.85 6.71
N LEU A 201 -1.82 19.54 5.55
CA LEU A 201 -2.16 18.17 5.13
C LEU A 201 -1.08 17.53 4.23
N ASP A 202 0.12 18.10 4.16
CA ASP A 202 1.22 17.69 3.27
C ASP A 202 1.77 16.27 3.51
N LYS A 203 1.31 15.60 4.57
CA LYS A 203 1.59 14.18 4.88
C LYS A 203 0.34 13.30 4.94
N HIS A 204 -0.82 13.85 4.59
CA HIS A 204 -2.09 13.17 4.68
C HIS A 204 -2.56 12.76 3.28
N GLU A 205 -3.25 11.63 3.18
CA GLU A 205 -3.98 11.26 1.96
C GLU A 205 -5.31 12.03 1.86
N HIS A 206 -6.10 11.87 0.79
CA HIS A 206 -7.25 12.73 0.52
C HIS A 206 -8.44 12.56 1.49
N PHE A 207 -8.61 11.42 2.15
CA PHE A 207 -9.59 11.30 3.25
C PHE A 207 -9.16 12.05 4.53
N GLY A 208 -7.90 12.52 4.58
CA GLY A 208 -7.35 13.36 5.62
C GLY A 208 -6.60 12.61 6.72
N TYR A 209 -6.12 11.40 6.48
CA TYR A 209 -5.35 10.59 7.43
C TYR A 209 -3.85 10.71 7.17
N LEU A 210 -3.07 10.89 8.25
CA LEU A 210 -1.61 10.89 8.18
C LEU A 210 -1.11 9.54 7.63
N ASP A 211 -0.39 9.58 6.50
CA ASP A 211 0.20 8.41 5.88
C ASP A 211 1.72 8.35 6.08
N GLY A 212 2.34 7.21 5.73
CA GLY A 212 3.78 6.98 5.83
C GLY A 212 4.27 6.69 7.25
N VAL A 213 3.38 6.47 8.22
CA VAL A 213 3.71 6.25 9.65
C VAL A 213 4.36 4.89 9.90
N SER A 214 3.82 3.83 9.30
CA SER A 214 4.28 2.44 9.54
C SER A 214 4.87 1.85 8.27
N GLN A 215 6.15 1.48 8.36
CA GLN A 215 6.95 0.79 7.34
C GLN A 215 7.69 -0.37 8.02
N PRO A 216 8.00 -1.47 7.31
CA PRO A 216 8.83 -2.52 7.88
C PRO A 216 10.27 -2.02 8.10
N ALA A 217 10.88 -2.43 9.20
CA ALA A 217 12.30 -2.25 9.46
C ALA A 217 13.06 -3.51 9.00
N MET A 218 13.79 -3.39 7.89
CA MET A 218 14.73 -4.42 7.47
C MET A 218 15.85 -4.57 8.50
N ARG A 219 15.97 -5.78 9.04
CA ARG A 219 17.00 -6.13 10.05
C ARG A 219 18.39 -5.77 9.54
N GLU A 220 19.22 -5.24 10.44
CA GLU A 220 20.61 -4.82 10.16
C GLU A 220 20.78 -3.68 9.13
N VAL A 221 19.68 -3.10 8.62
CA VAL A 221 19.69 -1.97 7.67
C VAL A 221 18.95 -0.75 8.26
N ILE A 222 17.83 -1.00 8.95
CA ILE A 222 16.94 0.03 9.50
C ILE A 222 16.89 -0.10 11.03
N ASP A 223 17.09 1.02 11.73
CA ASP A 223 16.97 1.14 13.19
C ASP A 223 15.48 1.26 13.60
N PRO A 224 14.88 0.20 14.19
CA PRO A 224 13.43 0.13 14.39
C PRO A 224 12.95 1.05 15.51
N HIS A 225 11.80 1.69 15.30
CA HIS A 225 11.03 2.30 16.38
C HIS A 225 10.31 1.23 17.22
N PRO A 226 9.91 1.52 18.47
CA PRO A 226 9.07 0.63 19.26
C PRO A 226 7.80 0.19 18.52
N GLY A 227 7.54 -1.12 18.51
CA GLY A 227 6.41 -1.75 17.82
C GLY A 227 6.51 -1.80 16.29
N GLN A 228 7.57 -1.27 15.68
CA GLN A 228 7.78 -1.39 14.24
C GLN A 228 8.00 -2.86 13.86
N ILE A 229 7.26 -3.32 12.84
CA ILE A 229 7.42 -4.66 12.26
C ILE A 229 8.84 -4.77 11.71
N GLN A 230 9.55 -5.84 12.09
CA GLN A 230 10.90 -6.11 11.61
C GLN A 230 10.86 -7.29 10.65
N VAL A 231 11.62 -7.19 9.55
CA VAL A 231 11.64 -8.22 8.51
C VAL A 231 13.07 -8.57 8.13
N ASP A 232 13.27 -9.80 7.65
CA ASP A 232 14.54 -10.15 7.02
C ASP A 232 14.66 -9.39 5.69
N PRO A 233 15.87 -8.99 5.26
CA PRO A 233 16.02 -8.16 4.05
C PRO A 233 15.40 -8.80 2.80
N GLY A 234 15.39 -10.13 2.71
CA GLY A 234 14.82 -10.92 1.63
C GLY A 234 13.31 -10.73 1.43
N VAL A 235 12.59 -10.23 2.43
CA VAL A 235 11.15 -9.90 2.30
C VAL A 235 10.95 -8.74 1.33
N ILE A 236 11.92 -7.80 1.26
CA ILE A 236 11.84 -6.60 0.41
C ILE A 236 12.79 -6.68 -0.78
N ILE A 237 14.04 -7.13 -0.57
CA ILE A 237 15.10 -7.14 -1.59
C ILE A 237 15.46 -8.59 -1.95
N MET A 238 15.46 -8.91 -3.24
CA MET A 238 15.71 -10.26 -3.74
C MET A 238 17.14 -10.75 -3.47
N GLY A 239 17.27 -12.06 -3.22
CA GLY A 239 18.58 -12.73 -3.05
C GLY A 239 19.15 -12.68 -1.63
N TYR A 240 18.31 -12.39 -0.63
CA TYR A 240 18.68 -12.30 0.79
C TYR A 240 17.81 -13.23 1.66
N PRO A 241 18.21 -13.52 2.92
CA PRO A 241 17.39 -14.32 3.83
C PRO A 241 15.97 -13.77 3.94
N GLY A 242 14.98 -14.65 3.89
CA GLY A 242 13.56 -14.28 3.89
C GLY A 242 12.94 -14.08 2.50
N ASP A 243 13.74 -14.15 1.42
CA ASP A 243 13.22 -14.18 0.05
C ASP A 243 12.43 -15.48 -0.18
N PRO A 244 11.13 -15.40 -0.46
CA PRO A 244 10.26 -16.57 -0.52
C PRO A 244 10.43 -17.36 -1.82
N VAL A 245 11.12 -16.81 -2.82
CA VAL A 245 11.32 -17.47 -4.12
C VAL A 245 12.67 -18.22 -4.11
N PRO A 246 12.65 -19.55 -4.21
CA PRO A 246 13.89 -20.33 -4.25
C PRO A 246 14.57 -20.20 -5.61
N ASN A 247 15.91 -20.28 -5.61
CA ASN A 247 16.76 -20.37 -6.82
C ASN A 247 16.51 -19.26 -7.85
N ARG A 248 16.50 -18.00 -7.41
CA ARG A 248 16.46 -16.87 -8.34
C ARG A 248 17.73 -16.81 -9.20
N PRO A 249 17.64 -16.33 -10.46
CA PRO A 249 18.84 -16.03 -11.23
C PRO A 249 19.67 -14.94 -10.58
N ASN A 250 20.98 -14.98 -10.79
CA ASN A 250 21.92 -14.05 -10.17
C ASN A 250 21.62 -12.57 -10.49
N TRP A 251 21.14 -12.26 -11.69
CA TRP A 251 20.83 -10.87 -12.10
C TRP A 251 19.65 -10.25 -11.35
N THR A 252 18.79 -11.04 -10.70
CA THR A 252 17.69 -10.47 -9.91
C THR A 252 18.13 -10.02 -8.53
N LYS A 253 19.32 -10.44 -8.07
CA LYS A 253 19.85 -10.04 -6.78
C LYS A 253 19.94 -8.51 -6.69
N ASP A 254 19.66 -7.98 -5.50
CA ASP A 254 19.56 -6.53 -5.24
C ASP A 254 18.38 -5.83 -5.97
N GLY A 255 17.51 -6.59 -6.63
CA GLY A 255 16.27 -6.10 -7.20
C GLY A 255 15.07 -6.25 -6.26
N THR A 256 13.92 -5.72 -6.66
CA THR A 256 12.63 -5.86 -5.97
C THR A 256 11.49 -5.83 -6.99
N MET A 257 10.32 -6.34 -6.62
CA MET A 257 9.09 -6.01 -7.35
C MET A 257 8.58 -4.64 -6.92
N LEU A 258 7.99 -3.93 -7.86
CA LEU A 258 7.29 -2.67 -7.70
C LEU A 258 5.86 -2.87 -8.18
N VAL A 259 4.90 -2.45 -7.37
CA VAL A 259 3.49 -2.39 -7.73
C VAL A 259 3.08 -0.94 -7.83
N PHE A 260 2.56 -0.51 -8.99
CA PHE A 260 1.93 0.80 -9.15
C PHE A 260 0.41 0.63 -9.28
N ARG A 261 -0.36 1.45 -8.56
CA ARG A 261 -1.82 1.50 -8.62
C ARG A 261 -2.29 2.94 -8.59
N LYS A 262 -3.14 3.34 -9.54
CA LYS A 262 -3.88 4.60 -9.47
C LYS A 262 -5.20 4.36 -8.75
N LEU A 263 -5.28 4.83 -7.50
CA LEU A 263 -6.43 4.62 -6.62
C LEU A 263 -7.18 5.93 -6.43
N GLU A 264 -8.30 6.09 -7.13
CA GLU A 264 -9.17 7.26 -7.02
C GLU A 264 -9.97 7.22 -5.73
N GLN A 265 -10.17 8.36 -5.07
CA GLN A 265 -10.79 8.47 -3.74
C GLN A 265 -12.04 9.35 -3.78
N ASP A 266 -13.20 8.77 -3.43
CA ASP A 266 -14.47 9.49 -3.25
C ASP A 266 -14.54 10.13 -1.86
N VAL A 267 -13.83 11.25 -1.70
CA VAL A 267 -13.71 11.98 -0.43
C VAL A 267 -15.07 12.46 0.08
N ILE A 268 -15.90 13.02 -0.80
CA ILE A 268 -17.19 13.59 -0.41
C ILE A 268 -18.17 12.48 -0.01
N GLY A 269 -18.18 11.37 -0.76
CA GLY A 269 -18.97 10.19 -0.42
C GLY A 269 -18.60 9.61 0.94
N PHE A 270 -17.30 9.50 1.22
CA PHE A 270 -16.80 9.07 2.53
C PHE A 270 -17.24 10.03 3.65
N GLU A 271 -17.06 11.33 3.47
CA GLU A 271 -17.43 12.33 4.48
C GLU A 271 -18.94 12.35 4.76
N ARG A 272 -19.79 12.25 3.72
CA ARG A 272 -21.26 12.16 3.90
C ARG A 272 -21.65 10.88 4.63
N TYR A 273 -20.99 9.75 4.34
CA TYR A 273 -21.22 8.50 5.04
C TYR A 273 -20.85 8.60 6.53
N VAL A 274 -19.71 9.23 6.82
CA VAL A 274 -19.24 9.47 8.20
C VAL A 274 -20.19 10.40 8.94
N ALA A 275 -20.61 11.52 8.33
CA ALA A 275 -21.55 12.46 8.96
C ALA A 275 -22.90 11.82 9.30
N LYS A 276 -23.38 10.91 8.44
CA LYS A 276 -24.63 10.15 8.66
C LYS A 276 -24.50 9.17 9.83
N ASN A 277 -23.37 8.47 9.94
CA ASN A 277 -23.22 7.34 10.87
C ASN A 277 -22.45 7.67 12.16
N GLY A 278 -21.71 8.78 12.20
CA GLY A 278 -20.95 9.26 13.35
C GLY A 278 -21.72 9.27 14.68
N PRO A 279 -23.01 9.69 14.73
CA PRO A 279 -23.80 9.67 15.95
C PRO A 279 -23.94 8.29 16.63
N ARG A 280 -23.64 7.19 15.91
CA ARG A 280 -23.67 5.81 16.41
C ARG A 280 -22.43 5.39 17.21
N TRP A 281 -21.50 6.30 17.48
CA TRP A 281 -20.21 5.98 18.12
C TRP A 281 -20.32 5.15 19.42
N LYS A 282 -21.40 5.31 20.19
CA LYS A 282 -21.66 4.56 21.44
C LYS A 282 -21.82 3.05 21.22
N GLU A 283 -22.18 2.63 20.01
CA GLU A 283 -22.29 1.21 19.65
C GLU A 283 -20.92 0.50 19.63
N PHE A 284 -19.82 1.27 19.54
CA PHE A 284 -18.50 0.74 19.19
C PHE A 284 -17.39 1.01 20.19
N VAL A 285 -17.66 1.81 21.23
CA VAL A 285 -16.72 2.03 22.33
C VAL A 285 -16.76 0.86 23.31
N PRO A 286 -15.67 0.59 24.06
CA PRO A 286 -15.68 -0.41 25.13
C PRO A 286 -16.87 -0.18 26.08
N LYS A 287 -17.56 -1.25 26.45
CA LYS A 287 -18.80 -1.19 27.26
C LYS A 287 -18.58 -0.59 28.66
N ASP A 288 -17.35 -0.67 29.15
CA ASP A 288 -16.87 -0.13 30.41
C ASP A 288 -16.37 1.33 30.30
N TYR A 289 -16.51 1.96 29.13
CA TYR A 289 -16.20 3.38 28.98
C TYR A 289 -17.14 4.25 29.83
N THR A 290 -16.58 4.91 30.84
CA THR A 290 -17.30 5.84 31.74
C THR A 290 -16.93 7.31 31.53
N GLY A 291 -16.27 7.64 30.40
CA GLY A 291 -15.84 9.00 30.12
C GLY A 291 -16.99 9.91 29.64
N ARG A 292 -16.65 11.15 29.27
CA ARG A 292 -17.64 12.14 28.80
C ARG A 292 -18.23 11.75 27.43
N ASP A 293 -19.36 12.37 27.10
CA ASP A 293 -19.94 12.29 25.75
C ASP A 293 -19.04 12.99 24.71
N LEU A 294 -19.08 12.48 23.48
CA LEU A 294 -18.44 13.07 22.32
C LEU A 294 -19.35 14.13 21.69
N ASN A 295 -18.76 15.25 21.26
CA ASN A 295 -19.47 16.17 20.38
C ASN A 295 -19.63 15.56 18.97
N LYS A 296 -20.42 16.20 18.10
CA LYS A 296 -20.68 15.69 16.74
C LYS A 296 -19.40 15.38 15.96
N LYS A 297 -18.42 16.29 15.99
CA LYS A 297 -17.17 16.15 15.23
C LYS A 297 -16.31 15.02 15.80
N GLU A 298 -16.19 14.94 17.12
CA GLU A 298 -15.46 13.85 17.79
C GLU A 298 -16.09 12.48 17.50
N ALA A 299 -17.42 12.40 17.46
CA ALA A 299 -18.15 11.19 17.12
C ALA A 299 -17.90 10.75 15.66
N GLU A 300 -17.92 11.69 14.71
CA GLU A 300 -17.56 11.46 13.31
C GLU A 300 -16.11 11.02 13.15
N ASP A 301 -15.18 11.67 13.85
CA ASP A 301 -13.75 11.34 13.79
C ASP A 301 -13.47 9.97 14.41
N LEU A 302 -14.11 9.61 15.53
CA LEU A 302 -14.00 8.25 16.10
C LEU A 302 -14.57 7.21 15.13
N PHE A 303 -15.76 7.47 14.59
CA PHE A 303 -16.43 6.55 13.68
C PHE A 303 -15.55 6.27 12.46
N SER A 304 -15.00 7.32 11.85
CA SER A 304 -14.12 7.19 10.69
C SER A 304 -12.75 6.59 11.04
N ALA A 305 -12.17 6.91 12.20
CA ALA A 305 -10.90 6.33 12.67
C ALA A 305 -10.94 4.80 12.79
N ARG A 306 -12.13 4.22 13.03
CA ARG A 306 -12.34 2.76 13.05
C ARG A 306 -12.16 2.11 11.68
N PHE A 307 -12.40 2.82 10.59
CA PHE A 307 -12.17 2.31 9.23
C PHE A 307 -10.68 2.16 8.94
N PHE A 308 -9.88 3.12 9.42
CA PHE A 308 -8.45 3.14 9.16
C PHE A 308 -7.65 2.38 10.21
N GLY A 309 -8.10 2.39 11.47
CA GLY A 309 -7.36 1.92 12.65
C GLY A 309 -6.42 2.98 13.24
N ARG A 310 -6.53 4.23 12.76
CA ARG A 310 -5.84 5.42 13.26
C ARG A 310 -6.78 6.60 13.20
N TRP A 311 -6.55 7.59 14.05
CA TRP A 311 -7.15 8.92 13.91
C TRP A 311 -6.52 9.66 12.73
N LYS A 312 -7.18 10.72 12.23
CA LYS A 312 -6.65 11.56 11.16
C LYS A 312 -5.26 12.12 11.46
N SER A 313 -5.01 12.44 12.74
CA SER A 313 -3.71 12.88 13.25
C SER A 313 -2.58 11.86 13.05
N GLY A 314 -2.90 10.56 12.95
CA GLY A 314 -1.98 9.44 12.98
C GLY A 314 -1.96 8.65 14.29
N ALA A 315 -2.65 9.12 15.35
CA ALA A 315 -2.72 8.39 16.63
C ALA A 315 -3.32 6.99 16.43
N PRO A 316 -2.71 5.92 16.97
CA PRO A 316 -3.21 4.57 16.76
C PRO A 316 -4.46 4.29 17.60
N LEU A 317 -5.55 3.90 16.95
CA LEU A 317 -6.83 3.60 17.60
C LEU A 317 -6.70 2.52 18.70
N PRO A 318 -5.87 1.44 18.57
CA PRO A 318 -5.69 0.47 19.65
C PRO A 318 -5.20 1.05 20.99
N ARG A 319 -4.53 2.22 20.97
CA ARG A 319 -4.05 2.92 22.18
C ARG A 319 -4.91 4.11 22.56
N CYS A 320 -5.65 4.66 21.60
CA CYS A 320 -6.51 5.83 21.73
C CYS A 320 -7.94 5.47 21.30
N PRO A 321 -8.64 4.56 22.01
CA PRO A 321 -9.86 3.93 21.49
C PRO A 321 -11.10 4.84 21.46
N VAL A 322 -11.05 6.02 22.10
CA VAL A 322 -12.22 6.93 22.21
C VAL A 322 -11.89 8.37 21.85
N PHE A 323 -10.71 8.87 22.18
CA PHE A 323 -10.28 10.24 21.87
C PHE A 323 -8.97 10.23 21.09
N ASP A 324 -8.83 11.18 20.17
CA ASP A 324 -7.55 11.43 19.49
C ASP A 324 -6.49 11.94 20.49
N ASP A 325 -5.22 11.61 20.21
CA ASP A 325 -4.05 12.09 20.93
C ASP A 325 -2.99 12.57 19.94
N THR A 326 -3.03 13.86 19.62
CA THR A 326 -2.11 14.49 18.67
C THR A 326 -0.65 14.51 19.16
N LYS A 327 -0.42 14.43 20.48
CA LYS A 327 0.93 14.31 21.04
C LYS A 327 1.48 12.92 20.76
N MET A 328 0.68 11.88 21.01
CA MET A 328 1.04 10.51 20.67
C MET A 328 1.26 10.36 19.16
N ALA A 329 0.37 10.93 18.33
CA ALA A 329 0.50 10.90 16.88
C ALA A 329 1.84 11.47 16.38
N GLY A 330 2.28 12.58 17.00
CA GLY A 330 3.52 13.27 16.67
C GLY A 330 4.80 12.61 17.21
N ASP A 331 4.69 11.59 18.08
CA ASP A 331 5.83 10.89 18.66
C ASP A 331 6.09 9.53 17.96
N PRO A 332 7.17 9.40 17.17
CA PRO A 332 7.55 8.14 16.51
C PRO A 332 7.78 6.97 17.47
N LYS A 333 8.08 7.23 18.75
CA LYS A 333 8.26 6.18 19.75
C LYS A 333 6.94 5.59 20.24
N GLU A 334 5.84 6.30 20.04
CA GLU A 334 4.53 5.94 20.60
C GLU A 334 3.50 5.63 19.51
N ASN A 335 3.53 6.36 18.38
CA ASN A 335 2.50 6.27 17.34
C ASN A 335 2.46 4.92 16.60
N ASN A 336 3.46 4.05 16.78
CA ASN A 336 3.46 2.69 16.21
C ASN A 336 3.65 1.58 17.26
N ASN A 337 3.74 1.93 18.54
CA ASN A 337 4.07 1.01 19.63
C ASN A 337 2.85 0.23 20.15
N PHE A 338 2.34 -0.70 19.34
CA PHE A 338 1.22 -1.58 19.68
C PHE A 338 1.24 -2.85 18.82
N ASP A 339 0.53 -3.90 19.22
CA ASP A 339 0.41 -5.16 18.48
C ASP A 339 -1.02 -5.72 18.45
N TYR A 340 -2.01 -4.94 18.90
CA TYR A 340 -3.42 -5.32 19.10
C TYR A 340 -3.72 -6.26 20.27
N THR A 341 -2.73 -6.58 21.11
CA THR A 341 -2.98 -7.30 22.36
C THR A 341 -3.85 -6.46 23.30
N VAL A 342 -4.86 -7.09 23.90
CA VAL A 342 -5.74 -6.47 24.90
C VAL A 342 -5.51 -7.18 26.24
N PRO A 343 -5.16 -6.44 27.32
CA PRO A 343 -4.97 -7.04 28.64
C PRO A 343 -6.18 -7.89 29.08
N GLY A 344 -5.93 -9.10 29.57
CA GLY A 344 -6.97 -10.04 29.99
C GLY A 344 -7.64 -10.84 28.86
N GLN A 345 -7.27 -10.61 27.59
CA GLN A 345 -7.72 -11.39 26.44
C GLN A 345 -6.57 -12.30 25.97
N THR A 346 -6.83 -13.59 25.83
CA THR A 346 -5.83 -14.57 25.34
C THR A 346 -5.90 -14.80 23.83
N ALA A 347 -7.03 -14.50 23.21
CA ALA A 347 -7.24 -14.55 21.77
C ALA A 347 -7.28 -13.12 21.19
N PRO A 348 -7.07 -12.95 19.87
CA PRO A 348 -7.24 -11.65 19.22
C PRO A 348 -8.61 -11.06 19.54
N SER A 349 -8.64 -9.78 19.91
CA SER A 349 -9.85 -9.03 20.26
C SER A 349 -9.99 -7.78 19.40
N ASP A 350 -11.22 -7.38 19.11
CA ASP A 350 -11.59 -6.15 18.39
C ASP A 350 -12.06 -5.01 19.31
N LEU A 351 -11.91 -5.18 20.64
CA LEU A 351 -12.41 -4.25 21.66
C LEU A 351 -11.95 -2.80 21.42
N HIS A 352 -10.67 -2.59 21.11
CA HIS A 352 -10.11 -1.24 20.88
C HIS A 352 -10.01 -0.87 19.39
N CYS A 353 -10.00 -1.86 18.48
CA CYS A 353 -9.81 -1.61 17.06
C CYS A 353 -10.46 -2.73 16.25
N PRO A 354 -11.35 -2.44 15.27
CA PRO A 354 -11.99 -3.47 14.47
C PRO A 354 -10.97 -4.40 13.79
N PHE A 355 -11.33 -5.68 13.64
CA PHE A 355 -10.59 -6.61 12.78
C PHE A 355 -10.54 -6.17 11.32
N THR A 356 -11.55 -5.42 10.87
CA THR A 356 -11.68 -4.87 9.51
C THR A 356 -10.90 -3.57 9.30
N ALA A 357 -10.37 -2.94 10.35
CA ALA A 357 -9.63 -1.68 10.19
C ALA A 357 -8.46 -1.83 9.21
N HIS A 358 -8.29 -0.85 8.32
CA HIS A 358 -7.34 -0.91 7.21
C HIS A 358 -5.92 -1.30 7.63
N ILE A 359 -5.37 -0.64 8.67
CA ILE A 359 -4.01 -0.98 9.14
C ILE A 359 -3.93 -2.35 9.82
N ARG A 360 -5.05 -2.91 10.30
CA ARG A 360 -5.10 -4.23 10.94
C ARG A 360 -5.27 -5.35 9.93
N LYS A 361 -6.01 -5.10 8.85
CA LYS A 361 -6.06 -5.99 7.68
C LYS A 361 -4.71 -6.10 7.00
N THR A 362 -4.09 -4.96 6.67
CA THR A 362 -2.82 -4.92 5.93
C THR A 362 -1.60 -5.30 6.78
N ALA A 363 -1.63 -5.03 8.10
CA ALA A 363 -0.59 -5.41 9.04
C ALA A 363 -1.21 -5.94 10.36
N PRO A 364 -1.55 -7.24 10.44
CA PRO A 364 -2.26 -7.82 11.59
C PRO A 364 -1.47 -7.84 12.90
N ARG A 365 -0.13 -7.73 12.81
CA ARG A 365 0.85 -7.74 13.91
C ARG A 365 0.84 -9.04 14.73
N ASN A 366 -0.18 -9.25 15.55
CA ASN A 366 -0.26 -10.37 16.47
C ASN A 366 -1.60 -11.10 16.32
N LEU A 367 -1.53 -12.36 15.88
CA LEU A 367 -2.66 -13.28 15.76
C LEU A 367 -2.41 -14.57 16.55
N MET A 368 -1.55 -14.53 17.56
CA MET A 368 -1.31 -15.67 18.42
C MET A 368 -2.60 -16.09 19.15
N PRO A 369 -2.80 -17.39 19.42
CA PRO A 369 -1.90 -18.50 19.09
C PRO A 369 -2.06 -19.07 17.66
N TYR A 370 -2.84 -18.44 16.78
CA TYR A 370 -3.28 -19.05 15.52
C TYR A 370 -2.28 -18.92 14.37
N ILE A 371 -1.60 -17.78 14.26
CA ILE A 371 -0.64 -17.52 13.17
C ILE A 371 0.66 -16.99 13.75
N ASP A 372 1.78 -17.57 13.32
CA ASP A 372 3.12 -17.17 13.75
C ASP A 372 3.49 -15.78 13.25
N LYS A 373 4.21 -15.02 14.08
CA LYS A 373 4.64 -13.66 13.77
C LYS A 373 5.52 -13.60 12.52
N LYS A 374 6.42 -14.55 12.29
CA LYS A 374 7.30 -14.55 11.10
C LYS A 374 6.52 -14.69 9.80
N TYR A 375 5.44 -15.47 9.81
CA TYR A 375 4.55 -15.56 8.65
C TYR A 375 3.92 -14.19 8.35
N LEU A 376 3.43 -13.48 9.37
CA LEU A 376 2.89 -12.13 9.21
C LEU A 376 3.95 -11.12 8.75
N GLU A 377 5.16 -11.20 9.29
CA GLU A 377 6.31 -10.37 8.89
C GLU A 377 6.67 -10.56 7.41
N SER A 378 6.60 -11.80 6.89
CA SER A 378 6.90 -12.11 5.48
C SER A 378 5.94 -11.46 4.49
N GLY A 379 4.75 -11.03 4.94
CA GLY A 379 3.77 -10.32 4.13
C GLY A 379 3.96 -8.81 4.07
N SER A 380 5.09 -8.29 4.54
CA SER A 380 5.33 -6.84 4.61
C SER A 380 5.69 -6.25 3.25
N ILE A 381 5.32 -4.98 3.07
CA ILE A 381 5.68 -4.17 1.90
C ILE A 381 6.25 -2.83 2.35
N VAL A 382 7.17 -2.26 1.59
CA VAL A 382 7.55 -0.84 1.73
C VAL A 382 6.61 -0.01 0.85
N ARG A 383 5.89 0.96 1.42
CA ARG A 383 4.98 1.84 0.66
C ARG A 383 5.64 3.18 0.37
N ALA A 384 5.60 3.61 -0.89
CA ALA A 384 6.19 4.86 -1.35
C ALA A 384 5.20 5.69 -2.20
N GLY A 385 3.90 5.57 -1.92
CA GLY A 385 2.87 6.30 -2.65
C GLY A 385 2.89 7.82 -2.41
N ILE A 386 2.14 8.52 -3.25
CA ILE A 386 1.95 9.98 -3.18
C ILE A 386 0.51 10.35 -3.62
N PRO A 387 -0.15 11.34 -3.00
CA PRO A 387 -1.46 11.79 -3.48
C PRO A 387 -1.39 12.36 -4.90
N TYR A 388 -2.52 12.36 -5.61
CA TYR A 388 -2.68 13.06 -6.89
C TYR A 388 -4.02 13.81 -6.93
N GLY A 389 -4.12 14.76 -7.85
CA GLY A 389 -5.32 15.54 -8.10
C GLY A 389 -5.55 16.67 -7.08
N PRO A 390 -6.51 17.56 -7.36
CA PRO A 390 -6.74 18.76 -6.57
C PRO A 390 -7.43 18.44 -5.24
N GLU A 391 -7.40 19.41 -4.31
CA GLU A 391 -8.27 19.43 -3.13
C GLU A 391 -9.75 19.44 -3.52
N VAL A 392 -10.62 19.08 -2.56
CA VAL A 392 -12.08 19.19 -2.74
C VAL A 392 -12.49 20.66 -2.71
N THR A 393 -13.24 21.12 -3.71
CA THR A 393 -13.83 22.48 -3.74
C THR A 393 -15.24 22.50 -3.16
N GLU A 394 -15.74 23.68 -2.79
CA GLU A 394 -17.13 23.81 -2.30
C GLU A 394 -18.16 23.47 -3.38
N GLU A 395 -17.90 23.85 -4.62
CA GLU A 395 -18.77 23.54 -5.77
C GLU A 395 -18.93 22.03 -5.97
N GLU A 396 -17.85 21.27 -5.79
CA GLU A 396 -17.90 19.79 -5.84
C GLU A 396 -18.77 19.23 -4.70
N ARG A 397 -18.73 19.84 -3.51
CA ARG A 397 -19.55 19.40 -2.35
C ARG A 397 -21.03 19.64 -2.57
N GLU A 398 -21.38 20.80 -3.11
CA GLU A 398 -22.76 21.21 -3.41
C GLU A 398 -23.35 20.36 -4.53
N SER A 399 -22.57 20.11 -5.58
CA SER A 399 -23.01 19.34 -6.76
C SER A 399 -22.88 17.82 -6.61
N TYR A 400 -22.31 17.31 -5.51
CA TYR A 400 -22.05 15.87 -5.35
C TYR A 400 -23.33 15.01 -5.44
N ASP A 401 -23.30 14.07 -6.38
CA ASP A 401 -24.34 13.08 -6.62
C ASP A 401 -23.79 11.65 -6.38
N PRO A 402 -24.29 10.91 -5.38
CA PRO A 402 -23.83 9.56 -5.09
C PRO A 402 -24.18 8.51 -6.18
N SER A 403 -25.03 8.87 -7.15
CA SER A 403 -25.32 8.04 -8.33
C SER A 403 -24.31 8.25 -9.47
N ASP A 404 -23.61 9.39 -9.46
CA ASP A 404 -22.59 9.78 -10.44
C ASP A 404 -21.21 9.79 -9.79
N ARG A 405 -20.83 8.65 -9.19
CA ARG A 405 -19.55 8.47 -8.46
C ARG A 405 -18.33 8.49 -9.38
N TYR A 406 -18.54 8.49 -10.70
CA TYR A 406 -17.50 8.32 -11.68
C TYR A 406 -17.21 9.68 -12.34
N TYR A 407 -15.99 10.19 -12.17
CA TYR A 407 -15.41 11.31 -12.94
C TYR A 407 -15.67 12.76 -12.49
N ARG A 408 -16.18 13.04 -11.29
CA ARG A 408 -16.33 14.45 -10.87
C ARG A 408 -15.05 15.11 -10.35
N SER A 409 -14.09 14.33 -9.84
CA SER A 409 -12.73 14.83 -9.62
C SER A 409 -11.69 13.69 -9.54
N PRO A 410 -10.73 13.62 -10.47
CA PRO A 410 -9.69 12.60 -10.45
C PRO A 410 -8.65 12.94 -9.39
N ARG A 411 -8.96 12.64 -8.12
CA ARG A 411 -8.05 12.74 -6.99
C ARG A 411 -7.91 11.40 -6.29
N GLY A 412 -6.78 11.19 -5.65
CA GLY A 412 -6.58 9.99 -4.86
C GLY A 412 -5.13 9.71 -4.55
N LEU A 413 -4.74 8.44 -4.59
CA LEU A 413 -3.41 7.98 -4.26
C LEU A 413 -2.77 7.27 -5.46
N LEU A 414 -1.57 7.72 -5.83
CA LEU A 414 -0.65 6.92 -6.65
C LEU A 414 0.06 5.97 -5.70
N PHE A 415 -0.53 4.80 -5.51
CA PHE A 415 0.01 3.80 -4.61
C PHE A 415 1.20 3.12 -5.28
N VAL A 416 2.34 3.14 -4.58
CA VAL A 416 3.55 2.41 -4.94
C VAL A 416 3.95 1.56 -3.75
N CYS A 417 4.27 0.29 -4.00
CA CYS A 417 4.90 -0.54 -2.98
C CYS A 417 5.97 -1.49 -3.53
N TYR A 418 6.83 -1.94 -2.62
CA TYR A 418 7.95 -2.82 -2.88
C TYR A 418 7.93 -4.04 -1.99
N ALA A 419 8.19 -5.19 -2.59
CA ALA A 419 8.46 -6.47 -1.94
C ALA A 419 9.25 -7.36 -2.90
N SER A 420 9.97 -8.36 -2.39
CA SER A 420 10.68 -9.30 -3.25
C SER A 420 9.74 -10.24 -4.02
N SER A 421 8.49 -10.40 -3.55
CA SER A 421 7.47 -11.26 -4.16
C SER A 421 6.12 -10.55 -4.21
N LEU A 422 5.47 -10.62 -5.38
CA LEU A 422 4.13 -10.06 -5.58
C LEU A 422 3.09 -10.80 -4.74
N ASP A 423 3.13 -12.14 -4.76
CA ASP A 423 2.17 -13.00 -4.08
C ASP A 423 2.25 -12.87 -2.56
N GLU A 424 3.47 -12.76 -2.03
CA GLU A 424 3.71 -12.71 -0.60
C GLU A 424 3.50 -11.31 -0.03
N GLY A 425 3.78 -10.25 -0.80
CA GLY A 425 3.61 -8.86 -0.40
C GLY A 425 2.23 -8.28 -0.77
N PHE A 426 2.18 -7.56 -1.89
CA PHE A 426 1.00 -6.80 -2.32
C PHE A 426 -0.27 -7.66 -2.42
N VAL A 427 -0.19 -8.80 -3.11
CA VAL A 427 -1.35 -9.64 -3.37
C VAL A 427 -1.88 -10.27 -2.10
N ARG A 428 -1.01 -10.67 -1.16
CA ARG A 428 -1.44 -11.13 0.15
C ARG A 428 -2.19 -10.05 0.91
N GLN A 429 -1.64 -8.83 0.98
CA GLN A 429 -2.29 -7.73 1.70
C GLN A 429 -3.62 -7.31 1.06
N SER A 430 -3.69 -7.25 -0.28
CA SER A 430 -4.91 -6.84 -0.98
C SER A 430 -5.96 -7.95 -1.04
N VAL A 431 -5.59 -9.15 -1.48
CA VAL A 431 -6.55 -10.23 -1.76
C VAL A 431 -6.77 -11.13 -0.54
N GLN A 432 -5.69 -11.70 0.00
CA GLN A 432 -5.81 -12.68 1.09
C GLN A 432 -6.24 -12.04 2.41
N TYR A 433 -5.96 -10.75 2.60
CA TYR A 433 -6.33 -9.99 3.80
C TYR A 433 -7.47 -9.00 3.51
N GLY A 434 -7.23 -7.99 2.68
CA GLY A 434 -8.17 -6.89 2.41
C GLY A 434 -9.52 -7.36 1.89
N ASN A 435 -9.53 -8.14 0.81
CA ASN A 435 -10.74 -8.65 0.16
C ASN A 435 -11.35 -9.88 0.84
N ASN A 436 -10.72 -10.40 1.90
CA ASN A 436 -11.13 -11.64 2.52
C ASN A 436 -12.00 -11.41 3.76
N ASP A 437 -13.28 -11.76 3.69
CA ASP A 437 -14.23 -11.65 4.81
C ASP A 437 -13.86 -12.47 6.04
N PHE A 438 -13.08 -13.53 5.88
CA PHE A 438 -12.70 -14.45 6.96
C PHE A 438 -11.36 -14.11 7.61
N PHE A 439 -10.71 -13.04 7.16
CA PHE A 439 -9.43 -12.59 7.69
C PHE A 439 -9.62 -11.40 8.66
N PRO A 440 -8.86 -11.29 9.76
CA PRO A 440 -7.79 -12.16 10.25
C PRO A 440 -8.29 -13.46 10.89
N VAL A 441 -7.39 -14.44 11.03
CA VAL A 441 -7.67 -15.68 11.76
C VAL A 441 -7.72 -15.36 13.26
N THR A 442 -8.91 -15.48 13.86
CA THR A 442 -9.16 -15.16 15.29
C THR A 442 -9.64 -16.36 16.11
N SER A 443 -9.93 -17.49 15.45
CA SER A 443 -10.27 -18.77 16.07
C SER A 443 -9.95 -19.94 15.13
N LEU A 444 -9.95 -21.17 15.67
CA LEU A 444 -9.82 -22.39 14.87
C LEU A 444 -11.00 -22.60 13.91
N MET A 445 -12.17 -22.04 14.24
CA MET A 445 -13.31 -21.97 13.33
C MET A 445 -13.26 -20.66 12.54
N PRO A 446 -13.42 -20.68 11.22
CA PRO A 446 -13.51 -19.47 10.41
C PRO A 446 -14.64 -18.56 10.90
N LYS A 447 -14.36 -17.27 11.05
CA LYS A 447 -15.34 -16.25 11.43
C LYS A 447 -15.40 -15.18 10.35
N VAL A 448 -16.61 -14.76 10.00
CA VAL A 448 -16.83 -13.64 9.10
C VAL A 448 -16.62 -12.34 9.90
N HIS A 449 -15.58 -11.61 9.54
CA HIS A 449 -15.25 -10.30 10.08
C HIS A 449 -15.69 -9.17 9.13
N GLY A 450 -15.64 -9.43 7.83
CA GLY A 450 -15.84 -8.43 6.78
C GLY A 450 -14.53 -8.08 6.07
N GLN A 451 -14.64 -7.39 4.94
CA GLN A 451 -13.50 -6.88 4.18
C GLN A 451 -12.88 -5.62 4.81
N ASP A 452 -11.71 -5.24 4.32
CA ASP A 452 -11.13 -3.91 4.52
C ASP A 452 -12.07 -2.85 3.92
N PRO A 453 -12.49 -1.83 4.67
CA PRO A 453 -13.49 -0.89 4.18
C PRO A 453 -12.89 0.25 3.33
N ILE A 454 -11.56 0.31 3.18
CA ILE A 454 -10.87 1.31 2.36
C ILE A 454 -10.43 0.70 1.04
N ILE A 455 -9.75 -0.45 1.08
CA ILE A 455 -9.18 -1.08 -0.13
C ILE A 455 -9.77 -2.45 -0.47
N GLY A 456 -10.68 -2.97 0.37
CA GLY A 456 -11.41 -4.18 0.04
C GLY A 456 -12.15 -3.97 -1.28
N GLY A 457 -12.26 -5.02 -2.08
CA GLY A 457 -13.03 -5.03 -3.31
C GLY A 457 -14.20 -5.99 -3.18
N PRO A 458 -15.35 -5.69 -3.79
CA PRO A 458 -16.47 -6.62 -3.85
C PRO A 458 -15.98 -7.98 -4.38
N PRO A 459 -16.47 -9.10 -3.83
CA PRO A 459 -16.06 -10.42 -4.29
C PRO A 459 -16.30 -10.53 -5.80
N ALA A 460 -15.44 -11.26 -6.50
CA ALA A 460 -15.60 -11.49 -7.92
C ALA A 460 -17.02 -12.03 -8.19
N ARG A 461 -17.66 -11.51 -9.24
CA ARG A 461 -19.01 -11.92 -9.64
C ARG A 461 -19.05 -13.45 -9.76
N ASP A 462 -20.03 -14.07 -9.13
CA ASP A 462 -20.25 -15.52 -9.09
C ASP A 462 -19.21 -16.37 -8.32
N SER A 463 -18.27 -15.75 -7.60
CA SER A 463 -17.39 -16.47 -6.66
C SER A 463 -18.15 -17.01 -5.43
N ASP A 464 -17.58 -18.00 -4.74
CA ASP A 464 -18.14 -18.53 -3.48
C ASP A 464 -18.24 -17.48 -2.37
N GLN A 465 -17.49 -16.39 -2.50
CA GLN A 465 -17.53 -15.25 -1.58
C GLN A 465 -18.65 -14.25 -1.92
N ALA A 466 -19.21 -14.30 -3.14
CA ALA A 466 -20.31 -13.42 -3.51
C ALA A 466 -21.60 -13.86 -2.80
N PRO A 467 -22.23 -12.98 -1.99
CA PRO A 467 -23.46 -13.35 -1.30
C PRO A 467 -24.55 -13.68 -2.31
N ARG A 468 -25.15 -14.87 -2.19
CA ARG A 468 -26.31 -15.28 -2.99
C ARG A 468 -27.57 -15.02 -2.19
N GLU A 469 -28.43 -14.15 -2.70
CA GLU A 469 -29.75 -13.93 -2.11
C GLU A 469 -30.67 -15.11 -2.44
N VAL A 470 -31.16 -15.79 -1.41
CA VAL A 470 -32.22 -16.78 -1.53
C VAL A 470 -33.50 -16.17 -0.97
N LYS A 471 -34.50 -15.96 -1.83
CA LYS A 471 -35.84 -15.56 -1.38
C LYS A 471 -36.61 -16.78 -0.93
N VAL A 472 -37.07 -16.77 0.32
CA VAL A 472 -37.99 -17.78 0.82
C VAL A 472 -39.39 -17.47 0.25
N VAL A 473 -39.91 -18.35 -0.61
CA VAL A 473 -41.15 -18.12 -1.37
C VAL A 473 -42.40 -18.48 -0.56
N ASP A 474 -42.29 -19.38 0.42
CA ASP A 474 -43.39 -19.79 1.30
C ASP A 474 -43.12 -19.38 2.75
N GLY A 475 -44.06 -18.63 3.34
CA GLY A 475 -43.94 -17.96 4.64
C GLY A 475 -43.22 -18.76 5.72
N TYR A 476 -42.02 -18.30 6.09
CA TYR A 476 -41.28 -18.81 7.22
C TYR A 476 -41.75 -18.12 8.52
N HIS A 477 -42.12 -18.92 9.52
CA HIS A 477 -42.72 -18.41 10.76
C HIS A 477 -41.84 -18.58 12.01
N ALA A 478 -40.64 -19.16 11.89
CA ALA A 478 -39.76 -19.31 13.05
C ALA A 478 -39.00 -18.01 13.35
N LYS A 479 -38.84 -17.71 14.64
CA LYS A 479 -37.99 -16.61 15.09
C LYS A 479 -36.55 -17.09 15.10
N PHE A 480 -35.68 -16.42 14.36
CA PHE A 480 -34.24 -16.59 14.54
C PHE A 480 -33.75 -15.73 15.70
N HIS A 481 -32.74 -16.23 16.40
CA HIS A 481 -31.87 -15.48 17.29
C HIS A 481 -30.43 -15.57 16.75
N ASP A 482 -29.55 -14.68 17.19
CA ASP A 482 -28.13 -14.83 16.90
C ASP A 482 -27.65 -16.22 17.37
N ASP A 483 -26.82 -16.84 16.54
CA ASP A 483 -26.28 -18.19 16.75
C ASP A 483 -27.32 -19.32 16.72
N THR A 484 -28.50 -19.11 16.15
CA THR A 484 -29.45 -20.21 15.91
C THR A 484 -28.90 -21.15 14.85
N HIS A 485 -28.74 -22.45 15.12
CA HIS A 485 -28.35 -23.40 14.09
C HIS A 485 -29.47 -23.54 13.03
N VAL A 486 -29.14 -23.30 11.77
CA VAL A 486 -30.03 -23.42 10.63
C VAL A 486 -29.49 -24.44 9.65
N ASN A 487 -30.35 -25.38 9.25
CA ASN A 487 -30.09 -26.30 8.16
C ASN A 487 -31.06 -25.97 7.03
N LEU A 488 -30.53 -25.40 5.95
CA LEU A 488 -31.26 -25.09 4.72
C LEU A 488 -31.03 -26.23 3.72
N ARG A 489 -32.11 -26.84 3.24
CA ARG A 489 -32.06 -27.76 2.11
C ARG A 489 -32.59 -27.06 0.88
N LEU A 490 -31.72 -26.87 -0.10
CA LEU A 490 -32.02 -26.26 -1.38
C LEU A 490 -32.15 -27.37 -2.42
N VAL A 491 -33.05 -27.18 -3.39
CA VAL A 491 -33.18 -28.05 -4.56
C VAL A 491 -32.87 -27.17 -5.77
N ASP A 492 -31.86 -27.55 -6.54
CA ASP A 492 -31.47 -26.83 -7.75
C ASP A 492 -32.42 -27.17 -8.91
N ALA A 493 -32.36 -26.39 -10.00
CA ALA A 493 -33.22 -26.53 -11.17
C ALA A 493 -33.08 -27.90 -11.86
N ASP A 494 -31.93 -28.58 -11.69
CA ASP A 494 -31.67 -29.92 -12.20
C ASP A 494 -32.16 -31.06 -11.26
N GLY A 495 -32.72 -30.70 -10.09
CA GLY A 495 -33.19 -31.64 -9.07
C GLY A 495 -32.15 -32.04 -8.02
N SER A 496 -30.92 -31.54 -8.11
CA SER A 496 -29.86 -31.76 -7.11
C SER A 496 -30.24 -31.14 -5.76
N LYS A 497 -29.94 -31.84 -4.66
CA LYS A 497 -30.21 -31.36 -3.30
C LYS A 497 -28.93 -30.85 -2.67
N VAL A 498 -28.94 -29.61 -2.19
CA VAL A 498 -27.82 -28.98 -1.47
C VAL A 498 -28.24 -28.74 -0.03
N GLU A 499 -27.42 -29.16 0.94
CA GLU A 499 -27.64 -28.89 2.36
C GLU A 499 -26.62 -27.85 2.83
N VAL A 500 -27.12 -26.74 3.37
CA VAL A 500 -26.32 -25.66 3.98
C VAL A 500 -26.64 -25.65 5.47
N SER A 501 -25.63 -25.93 6.29
CA SER A 501 -25.74 -25.89 7.75
C SER A 501 -24.91 -24.73 8.29
N GLY A 502 -25.46 -23.93 9.19
CA GLY A 502 -24.75 -22.78 9.74
C GLY A 502 -25.47 -22.13 10.91
N LEU A 503 -24.91 -21.03 11.41
CA LEU A 503 -25.52 -20.22 12.47
C LEU A 503 -26.21 -19.01 11.85
N ALA A 504 -27.48 -18.79 12.19
CA ALA A 504 -28.21 -17.59 11.83
C ALA A 504 -27.60 -16.37 12.52
N LYS A 505 -27.54 -15.27 11.79
CA LYS A 505 -27.30 -13.94 12.34
C LYS A 505 -28.53 -13.09 12.03
N VAL A 506 -29.14 -12.51 13.06
CA VAL A 506 -30.36 -11.71 12.87
C VAL A 506 -29.96 -10.28 12.52
N THR A 507 -30.20 -9.88 11.28
CA THR A 507 -30.09 -8.48 10.86
C THR A 507 -31.45 -7.80 11.05
N GLN A 508 -31.52 -6.77 11.88
CA GLN A 508 -32.77 -6.01 12.05
C GLN A 508 -33.06 -5.22 10.77
N SER A 509 -34.29 -5.35 10.23
CA SER A 509 -34.75 -4.53 9.11
C SER A 509 -34.69 -3.05 9.50
N GLY A 510 -33.77 -2.29 8.90
CA GLY A 510 -33.51 -0.88 9.19
C GLY A 510 -32.27 -0.59 10.03
N ALA A 511 -31.66 -1.59 10.68
CA ALA A 511 -30.34 -1.43 11.28
C ALA A 511 -29.29 -1.41 10.18
N GLN A 512 -28.63 -0.27 9.99
CA GLN A 512 -27.47 -0.19 9.11
C GLN A 512 -26.35 -1.04 9.72
N PRO A 513 -25.72 -1.93 8.95
CA PRO A 513 -24.68 -2.80 9.45
C PRO A 513 -23.57 -2.03 10.18
N PRO A 514 -22.81 -2.72 11.06
CA PRO A 514 -21.62 -2.12 11.68
C PRO A 514 -20.64 -1.63 10.59
N PRO A 515 -19.73 -0.71 10.93
CA PRO A 515 -18.67 -0.25 10.02
C PRO A 515 -18.04 -1.39 9.22
N GLY A 516 -18.16 -1.32 7.89
CA GLY A 516 -17.61 -2.32 6.96
C GLY A 516 -18.60 -3.36 6.41
N ALA A 517 -19.84 -3.46 6.91
CA ALA A 517 -20.77 -4.51 6.46
C ALA A 517 -21.73 -4.12 5.31
N ASP A 518 -21.85 -2.84 4.94
CA ASP A 518 -22.46 -2.38 3.66
C ASP A 518 -21.40 -1.96 2.62
N ASN A 519 -20.11 -2.02 2.99
CA ASN A 519 -18.92 -1.46 2.34
C ASN A 519 -19.16 -0.75 0.99
N PRO A 520 -19.54 0.54 0.97
CA PRO A 520 -19.88 1.22 -0.28
C PRO A 520 -18.66 1.54 -1.18
N PHE A 521 -17.46 1.05 -0.84
CA PHE A 521 -16.18 1.18 -1.54
C PHE A 521 -15.88 2.61 -2.01
N TRP A 522 -15.12 3.39 -1.21
CA TRP A 522 -14.75 4.77 -1.54
C TRP A 522 -13.46 4.91 -2.34
N VAL A 523 -12.76 3.80 -2.56
CA VAL A 523 -11.56 3.75 -3.39
C VAL A 523 -11.87 2.99 -4.67
N THR A 524 -11.60 3.62 -5.81
CA THR A 524 -11.79 3.03 -7.12
C THR A 524 -10.44 2.87 -7.81
N SER A 525 -10.10 1.63 -8.18
CA SER A 525 -8.92 1.40 -9.00
C SER A 525 -9.13 1.93 -10.42
N ARG A 526 -8.18 2.73 -10.89
CA ARG A 526 -8.09 3.20 -12.28
C ARG A 526 -6.97 2.52 -13.06
N GLY A 527 -6.45 1.42 -12.52
CA GLY A 527 -5.43 0.60 -13.15
C GLY A 527 -4.05 0.72 -12.53
N GLY A 528 -3.12 -0.04 -13.10
CA GLY A 528 -1.79 -0.18 -12.59
C GLY A 528 -1.03 -1.27 -13.35
N GLU A 529 0.18 -1.57 -12.90
CA GLU A 529 1.02 -2.62 -13.46
C GLU A 529 2.04 -3.12 -12.42
N TYR A 530 2.50 -4.36 -12.60
CA TYR A 530 3.64 -4.94 -11.89
C TYR A 530 4.94 -4.70 -12.64
N PHE A 531 5.96 -4.25 -11.93
CA PHE A 531 7.28 -4.00 -12.48
C PHE A 531 8.35 -4.69 -11.65
N PHE A 532 9.46 -5.01 -12.28
CA PHE A 532 10.71 -5.38 -11.65
C PHE A 532 11.64 -4.18 -11.63
N VAL A 533 12.17 -3.85 -10.45
CA VAL A 533 13.21 -2.85 -10.24
C VAL A 533 14.55 -3.59 -10.21
N PRO A 534 15.35 -3.55 -11.28
CA PRO A 534 16.68 -4.16 -11.29
C PRO A 534 17.64 -3.42 -10.36
N SER A 535 18.70 -4.14 -9.95
CA SER A 535 19.88 -3.51 -9.36
C SER A 535 20.61 -2.63 -10.38
N ILE A 536 21.44 -1.73 -9.89
CA ILE A 536 22.23 -0.81 -10.73
C ILE A 536 23.22 -1.60 -11.57
N SER A 537 23.89 -2.61 -11.01
CA SER A 537 24.78 -3.50 -11.78
C SER A 537 24.05 -4.21 -12.91
N THR A 538 22.83 -4.72 -12.65
CA THR A 538 22.01 -5.39 -13.66
C THR A 538 21.59 -4.43 -14.77
N LEU A 539 21.20 -3.19 -14.43
CA LEU A 539 20.92 -2.15 -15.44
C LEU A 539 22.11 -1.87 -16.34
N ARG A 540 23.31 -1.74 -15.74
CA ARG A 540 24.55 -1.49 -16.49
C ARG A 540 24.90 -2.66 -17.41
N ALA A 541 24.73 -3.89 -16.95
CA ALA A 541 24.93 -5.09 -17.77
C ALA A 541 23.97 -5.12 -18.97
N TRP A 542 22.67 -4.85 -18.75
CA TRP A 542 21.67 -4.82 -19.82
C TRP A 542 21.96 -3.73 -20.87
N ALA A 543 22.46 -2.57 -20.43
CA ALA A 543 22.81 -1.45 -21.31
C ALA A 543 23.96 -1.79 -22.27
N ILE A 544 24.92 -2.64 -21.87
CA ILE A 544 26.03 -3.08 -22.75
C ILE A 544 25.74 -4.39 -23.48
N GLY A 545 24.54 -4.94 -23.35
CA GLY A 545 24.12 -6.18 -24.02
C GLY A 545 24.50 -7.46 -23.26
N GLU A 546 25.11 -7.35 -22.09
CA GLU A 546 25.32 -8.46 -21.16
C GLU A 546 23.99 -8.78 -20.47
N VAL A 547 23.17 -9.61 -21.11
CA VAL A 547 22.10 -10.31 -20.39
C VAL A 547 22.83 -11.46 -19.71
N SER A 548 23.01 -11.43 -18.37
CA SER A 548 23.69 -12.52 -17.68
C SER A 548 22.86 -13.80 -17.82
N THR A 549 23.11 -14.55 -18.88
CA THR A 549 22.58 -15.88 -19.11
C THR A 549 23.68 -16.84 -18.74
N GLU A 550 23.82 -17.12 -17.45
CA GLU A 550 24.45 -18.34 -16.93
C GLU A 550 24.04 -18.58 -15.48
#